data_AF-A0A6V7LDI7-F1
#
_entry.id   AF-A0A6V7LDI7-F1
#
_cell.length_a   1.000
_cell.length_b   1.000
_cell.length_c   1.000
_cell.angle_alpha   90.00
_cell.angle_beta   90.00
_cell.angle_gamma   90.00
#
_symmetry.space_group_name_H-M   'P 1'
#
loop_
_entity.id
_entity.type
_entity.pdbx_description
1 polymer ?
#
loop_
_entity_poly.entity_id
_entity_poly.type
_entity_poly.pdbx_seq_one_letter_code
_entity_poly.pdbx_strand_id
1 'polypeptide(L)' 'LSKLRGYQGEDIEIVLPGNLTVFDIDWLAVWCVQYKHNFGHVMIPKDLDVPPALGQTKIT' A
#
# COMPACT_ATOMS: atom_id res chain seq x y z
N LEU A 1 14.68 -4.24 -13.05
CA LEU A 1 14.18 -4.12 -11.66
C LEU A 1 15.37 -3.89 -10.75
N SER A 2 15.53 -2.67 -10.21
CA SER A 2 16.54 -2.39 -9.20
C SER A 2 16.11 -3.04 -7.87
N LYS A 3 17.08 -3.57 -7.13
CA LYS A 3 16.84 -4.14 -5.80
C LYS A 3 16.40 -3.02 -4.86
N LEU A 4 15.31 -3.22 -4.12
CA LEU A 4 14.90 -2.29 -3.06
C LEU A 4 15.96 -2.26 -1.96
N ARG A 5 16.14 -1.10 -1.34
CA ARG A 5 17.02 -0.96 -0.16
C ARG A 5 16.36 -1.58 1.08
N GLY A 6 17.13 -1.74 2.15
CA GLY A 6 16.57 -2.02 3.47
C GLY A 6 15.83 -0.79 4.01
N TYR A 7 14.74 -1.03 4.72
CA TYR A 7 13.95 -0.01 5.42
C TYR A 7 13.97 -0.33 6.92
N GLN A 8 14.25 0.67 7.77
CA GLN A 8 14.28 0.47 9.23
C GLN A 8 13.72 1.69 9.96
N GLY A 9 12.53 1.52 10.58
CA GLY A 9 11.88 2.60 11.32
C GLY A 9 11.40 3.75 10.43
N GLU A 10 11.10 3.45 9.16
CA GLU A 10 10.72 4.43 8.15
C GLU A 10 9.31 4.12 7.63
N ASP A 11 8.55 5.18 7.36
CA ASP A 11 7.27 5.10 6.66
C ASP A 11 7.49 4.90 5.16
N ILE A 12 6.61 4.12 4.54
CA ILE A 12 6.65 3.84 3.11
C ILE A 12 5.32 4.28 2.50
N GLU A 13 5.38 5.17 1.51
CA GLU A 13 4.24 5.54 0.70
C GLU A 13 4.21 4.68 -0.57
N ILE A 14 3.05 4.12 -0.88
CA ILE A 14 2.82 3.27 -2.05
C ILE A 14 1.64 3.83 -2.83
N VAL A 15 1.82 3.98 -4.13
CA VAL A 15 0.74 4.38 -5.04
C VAL A 15 0.07 3.12 -5.57
N LEU A 16 -1.24 2.98 -5.33
CA LEU A 16 -2.01 1.88 -5.87
C LEU A 16 -2.10 2.00 -7.40
N PRO A 17 -1.98 0.89 -8.14
CA PRO A 17 -2.02 0.94 -9.60
C PRO A 17 -3.43 1.16 -10.13
N GLY A 18 -3.53 1.90 -11.24
CA GLY A 18 -4.78 2.08 -11.98
C GLY A 18 -5.82 2.87 -11.21
N ASN A 19 -7.04 2.32 -11.13
CA ASN A 19 -8.19 2.90 -10.46
C ASN A 19 -8.52 2.20 -9.13
N LEU A 20 -7.58 1.44 -8.55
CA LEU A 20 -7.77 0.79 -7.27
C LEU A 20 -7.74 1.82 -6.14
N THR A 21 -8.67 1.70 -5.22
CA THR A 21 -8.73 2.45 -3.97
C THR A 21 -8.43 1.52 -2.79
N VAL A 22 -8.14 2.10 -1.62
CA VAL A 22 -7.94 1.32 -0.39
C VAL A 22 -9.18 0.49 -0.01
N PHE A 23 -10.37 0.91 -0.43
CA PHE A 23 -11.63 0.20 -0.17
C PHE A 23 -11.78 -1.09 -1.00
N ASP A 24 -11.11 -1.15 -2.16
CA ASP A 24 -11.10 -2.32 -3.05
C ASP A 24 -10.15 -3.43 -2.58
N ILE A 25 -9.34 -3.15 -1.54
CA ILE A 25 -8.29 -4.04 -1.05
C ILE A 25 -8.67 -4.58 0.33
N ASP A 26 -8.47 -5.88 0.55
CA ASP A 26 -8.73 -6.53 1.84
C ASP A 26 -7.49 -6.59 2.73
N TRP A 27 -6.31 -6.76 2.11
CA TRP A 27 -5.04 -6.93 2.81
C TRP A 27 -3.87 -6.47 1.95
N LEU A 28 -2.79 -6.04 2.62
CA LEU A 28 -1.50 -5.74 2.02
C LEU A 28 -0.46 -6.69 2.58
N ALA A 29 0.33 -7.35 1.73
CA ALA A 29 1.36 -8.28 2.18
C ALA A 29 2.70 -8.07 1.48
N VAL A 30 3.76 -8.46 2.19
CA VAL A 30 5.08 -8.68 1.61
C VAL A 30 5.17 -10.15 1.19
N TRP A 31 5.15 -10.38 -0.12
CA TRP A 31 5.14 -11.72 -0.70
C TRP A 31 6.44 -12.03 -1.45
N CYS A 32 7.00 -13.21 -1.21
CA CYS A 32 8.08 -13.75 -2.02
C CYS A 32 7.54 -14.70 -3.09
N VAL A 33 7.66 -14.31 -4.37
CA VAL A 33 7.19 -15.11 -5.50
C VAL A 33 7.93 -16.45 -5.61
N GLN A 34 9.25 -16.45 -5.39
CA GLN A 34 10.09 -17.64 -5.55
C GLN A 34 9.76 -18.74 -4.55
N TYR A 35 9.63 -18.38 -3.27
CA TYR A 35 9.32 -19.32 -2.19
C TYR A 35 7.81 -19.49 -1.95
N LYS A 36 6.97 -18.76 -2.69
CA LYS A 36 5.51 -18.70 -2.52
C LYS A 36 5.11 -18.53 -1.05
N HIS A 37 5.76 -17.58 -0.39
CA HIS A 37 5.65 -17.39 1.05
C HIS A 37 5.29 -15.95 1.40
N ASN A 38 4.41 -15.81 2.39
CA ASN A 38 3.97 -14.53 2.94
C ASN A 38 4.87 -14.16 4.11
N PHE A 39 5.68 -13.10 3.99
CA PHE A 39 6.55 -12.63 5.07
C PHE A 39 5.82 -11.76 6.10
N GLY A 40 4.55 -11.48 5.87
CA GLY A 40 3.72 -10.66 6.74
C GLY A 40 2.67 -9.94 5.92
N HIS A 41 1.47 -9.85 6.48
CA HIS A 41 0.38 -9.09 5.91
C HIS A 41 -0.33 -8.29 7.00
N VAL A 42 -0.98 -7.23 6.58
CA VAL A 42 -1.89 -6.44 7.39
C VAL A 42 -3.26 -6.43 6.71
N MET A 43 -4.30 -6.55 7.53
CA MET A 43 -5.67 -6.41 7.06
C MET A 43 -5.99 -4.92 6.97
N ILE A 44 -6.72 -4.53 5.92
CA ILE A 44 -7.21 -3.16 5.75
C ILE A 44 -8.64 -3.11 6.30
N PRO A 45 -8.92 -2.32 7.35
CA PRO A 45 -10.26 -2.11 7.85
C PRO A 45 -11.22 -1.58 6.76
N LYS A 46 -12.45 -2.07 6.74
CA LYS A 46 -13.45 -1.65 5.74
C LYS A 46 -14.15 -0.34 6.11
N ASP A 47 -14.12 0.01 7.38
CA ASP A 47 -14.67 1.20 8.01
C ASP A 47 -13.61 2.27 8.25
N LEU A 48 -12.65 2.39 7.33
CA LEU A 48 -11.59 3.39 7.40
C LEU A 48 -12.15 4.78 7.09
N ASP A 49 -12.08 5.69 8.06
CA ASP A 49 -12.34 7.12 7.83
C ASP A 49 -11.12 7.75 7.15
N VAL A 50 -11.09 7.61 5.83
CA VAL A 50 -9.98 8.12 5.01
C VAL A 50 -10.24 9.60 4.72
N PRO A 51 -9.43 10.53 5.24
CA PRO A 51 -9.58 11.93 4.92
C PRO A 51 -9.39 12.13 3.40
N PRO A 52 -10.13 13.05 2.78
CA PRO A 52 -9.90 13.39 1.38
C PRO A 52 -8.42 13.77 1.22
N ALA A 53 -7.73 13.14 0.26
CA ALA A 53 -6.30 13.34 0.08
C ALA A 53 -5.99 14.82 -0.14
N LEU A 54 -5.45 15.46 0.90
CA LEU A 54 -5.03 16.86 0.90
C LEU A 54 -3.85 17.00 -0.07
N GLY A 55 -4.15 17.40 -1.31
CA GLY A 55 -3.15 17.61 -2.36
C GLY A 55 -3.52 17.08 -3.75
N GLN A 56 -4.54 16.22 -3.87
CA GLN A 56 -5.06 15.79 -5.19
C GLN A 56 -6.11 16.74 -5.77
N THR A 57 -6.75 17.59 -4.95
CA THR A 57 -7.53 18.75 -5.40
C THR A 57 -6.61 19.94 -5.68
N LYS A 58 -5.71 19.81 -6.67
CA LYS A 58 -5.14 20.99 -7.30
C LYS A 58 -6.20 21.57 -8.23
N ILE A 59 -7.10 22.40 -7.69
CA ILE A 59 -7.93 23.27 -8.52
C ILE A 59 -6.96 24.18 -9.27
N THR A 60 -6.83 23.91 -10.57
CA THR A 60 -6.21 24.82 -11.52
C THR A 60 -7.33 25.42 -12.34
#